data_AF-A6IZS4-F1
#
_entry.id   AF-A6IZS4-F1
#
_cell.length_a   1.000
_cell.length_b   1.000
_cell.length_c   1.000
_cell.angle_alpha   90.00
_cell.angle_beta   90.00
_cell.angle_gamma   90.00
#
_symmetry.space_group_name_H-M   'P 1'
#
loop_
_entity.id
_entity.type
_entity.pdbx_description
1 polymer ?
#
loop_
_entity_poly.entity_id
_entity_poly.type
_entity_poly.pdbx_seq_one_letter_code
_entity_poly.pdbx_strand_id
1 'polypeptide(L)'
;MCQAGEDYAGPAQREPPPVPRPRDCFKAFYVHKFRAMLGKNRVIFPGEKVLLSWSGGPSSSSMVWQVLEGLSQDSAKRLRFVPGVIYVDEGAACGQSLEDRVKTLAEVKRILGNTGFPFHVVALEEVFSLPPSVLRRASQEPAGTEEAYKAAVDSFLQQQHVLGTEACASPAQGQGQLRPSHSQEPSGTVGHPKDAQTEALSRLFKSIKTLTAKEELLQTLRTHLTVHVARSHGYRKVMTGESCTRLAIKLMTNLALGRGAFLAWDTGFSDERHGDVVLVRPMRDHTLKEVAFYNRLFGVPSVFTPAIDTKAPEKASIHRLMEAFILKLQTLFPSTVSTVYRTSEKLVKAPREGCATGPSGPNCLLCMCALDVDNADSATAFGAQSSSHLSQMLTAEAGTPTRPCCGAGEGQTQSCHRAVGRREDAWACIIEQLCYSCRVNMKDLPSLDPLPPYVLTEAQLRSQRGSVSEEIQEYLIEEEEEEDRAEPCEAMKQEAEDKGIGL
;
A
#
# COMPACT_ATOMS: atom_id res chain seq x y z
N MET A 1 42.57 17.42 77.31
CA MET A 1 41.24 18.08 77.38
C MET A 1 41.29 19.23 76.39
N CYS A 2 40.53 19.34 75.31
CA CYS A 2 39.34 18.63 74.86
C CYS A 2 39.37 18.55 73.33
N GLN A 3 38.73 17.49 72.81
CA GLN A 3 38.59 17.17 71.39
C GLN A 3 37.67 18.17 70.69
N ALA A 4 38.06 18.55 69.47
CA ALA A 4 37.19 19.25 68.53
C ALA A 4 36.14 18.28 67.99
N GLY A 5 34.87 18.68 68.05
CA GLY A 5 33.77 17.98 67.41
C GLY A 5 33.69 18.39 65.94
N GLU A 6 33.72 17.40 65.06
CA GLU A 6 33.24 17.54 63.68
C GLU A 6 32.14 16.49 63.49
N ASP A 7 30.89 16.96 63.53
CA ASP A 7 29.71 16.19 63.16
C ASP A 7 29.73 15.91 61.65
N TYR A 8 30.23 14.74 61.28
CA TYR A 8 30.03 14.17 59.95
C TYR A 8 28.57 13.72 59.81
N ALA A 9 27.71 14.61 59.33
CA ALA A 9 26.40 14.24 58.82
C ALA A 9 26.57 13.37 57.56
N GLY A 10 26.41 12.05 57.70
CA GLY A 10 26.47 11.10 56.59
C GLY A 10 25.40 11.39 55.53
N PRO A 11 25.65 11.05 54.24
CA PRO A 11 24.72 11.33 53.17
C PRO A 11 23.40 10.60 53.41
N ALA A 12 22.28 11.34 53.28
CA ALA A 12 20.94 10.79 53.36
C ALA A 12 20.82 9.56 52.44
N GLN A 13 20.45 8.41 53.02
CA GLN A 13 20.14 7.21 52.26
C GLN A 13 18.99 7.54 51.30
N ARG A 14 19.30 7.76 50.03
CA ARG A 14 18.29 7.79 48.98
C ARG A 14 17.75 6.37 48.88
N GLU A 15 16.50 6.18 49.28
CA GLU A 15 15.78 4.94 49.00
C GLU A 15 15.95 4.61 47.51
N PRO A 16 16.31 3.35 47.17
CA PRO A 16 16.39 2.94 45.78
C PRO A 16 15.04 3.20 45.12
N PRO A 17 15.00 3.72 43.88
CA PRO A 17 13.75 3.99 43.20
C PRO A 17 12.88 2.72 43.18
N PRO A 18 11.57 2.82 43.44
CA PRO A 18 10.70 1.66 43.49
C PRO A 18 10.82 0.87 42.19
N VAL A 19 11.05 -0.45 42.31
CA VAL A 19 11.20 -1.32 41.15
C VAL A 19 9.90 -1.24 40.33
N PRO A 20 9.96 -0.83 39.05
CA PRO A 20 8.77 -0.67 38.25
C PRO A 20 8.07 -2.03 38.09
N ARG A 21 6.75 -2.05 38.25
CA ARG A 21 5.96 -3.29 38.16
C ARG A 21 6.11 -3.90 36.76
N PRO A 22 6.11 -5.24 36.60
CA PRO A 22 6.28 -5.89 35.30
C PRO A 22 5.31 -5.40 34.21
N ARG A 23 4.08 -5.06 34.61
CA ARG A 23 3.06 -4.47 33.73
C ARG A 23 3.48 -3.10 33.18
N ASP A 24 4.03 -2.25 34.03
CA ASP A 24 4.44 -0.89 33.68
C ASP A 24 5.72 -0.92 32.82
N CYS A 25 6.66 -1.82 33.14
CA CYS A 25 7.84 -2.11 32.31
C CYS A 25 7.45 -2.57 30.90
N PHE A 26 6.51 -3.53 30.81
CA PHE A 26 6.03 -4.02 29.53
C PHE A 26 5.33 -2.92 28.72
N LYS A 27 4.52 -2.08 29.36
CA LYS A 27 3.88 -0.92 28.71
C LYS A 27 4.92 0.01 28.11
N ALA A 28 5.92 0.41 28.91
CA ALA A 28 6.98 1.30 28.47
C ALA A 28 7.77 0.72 27.30
N PHE A 29 8.16 -0.56 27.37
CA PHE A 29 8.81 -1.26 26.27
C PHE A 29 7.96 -1.28 24.99
N TYR A 30 6.68 -1.64 25.11
CA TYR A 30 5.76 -1.77 23.98
C TYR A 30 5.53 -0.44 23.26
N VAL A 31 5.28 0.63 24.03
CA VAL A 31 5.07 1.99 23.53
C VAL A 31 6.36 2.57 22.95
N HIS A 32 7.50 2.34 23.61
CA HIS A 32 8.81 2.76 23.10
C HIS A 32 9.09 2.14 21.73
N LYS A 33 8.82 0.85 21.55
CA LYS A 33 9.00 0.11 20.30
C LYS A 33 8.24 0.77 19.14
N PHE A 34 6.97 1.11 19.34
CA PHE A 34 6.16 1.82 18.34
C PHE A 34 6.69 3.22 18.02
N ARG A 35 7.06 3.99 19.04
CA ARG A 35 7.60 5.35 18.84
C ARG A 35 8.96 5.35 18.16
N ALA A 36 9.83 4.41 18.51
CA ALA A 36 11.12 4.22 17.87
C ALA A 36 10.94 3.89 16.38
N MET A 37 9.94 3.08 16.03
CA MET A 37 9.62 2.79 14.63
C MET A 37 9.22 4.03 13.83
N LEU A 38 8.38 4.90 14.39
CA LEU A 38 8.02 6.16 13.74
C LEU A 38 9.22 7.11 13.65
N GLY A 39 9.98 7.25 14.74
CA GLY A 39 11.13 8.18 14.83
C GLY A 39 12.35 7.76 14.01
N LYS A 40 12.54 6.47 13.75
CA LYS A 40 13.62 5.95 12.88
C LYS A 40 13.35 6.25 11.41
N ASN A 41 12.11 6.12 10.96
CA ASN A 41 11.76 6.26 9.55
C ASN A 41 11.38 7.70 9.15
N ARG A 42 10.88 8.53 10.08
CA ARG A 42 10.60 9.97 9.90
C ARG A 42 9.74 10.31 8.67
N VAL A 43 8.79 9.43 8.32
CA VAL A 43 7.93 9.58 7.13
C VAL A 43 6.75 10.53 7.37
N ILE A 44 6.40 10.82 8.62
CA ILE A 44 5.21 11.58 9.00
C ILE A 44 5.63 12.90 9.62
N PHE A 45 5.28 14.01 8.96
CA PHE A 45 5.66 15.35 9.40
C PHE A 45 4.68 15.90 10.45
N PRO A 46 5.12 16.82 11.31
CA PRO A 46 4.24 17.52 12.24
C PRO A 46 3.10 18.24 11.51
N GLY A 47 1.89 18.19 12.06
CA GLY A 47 0.69 18.78 11.49
C GLY A 47 0.03 17.98 10.36
N GLU A 48 0.67 16.94 9.82
CA GLU A 48 0.08 16.13 8.75
C GLU A 48 -1.17 15.38 9.22
N LYS A 49 -2.14 15.24 8.31
CA LYS A 49 -3.28 14.34 8.51
C LYS A 49 -2.87 12.91 8.19
N VAL A 50 -3.10 12.00 9.15
CA VAL A 50 -2.77 10.58 9.02
C VAL A 50 -4.03 9.73 9.20
N LEU A 51 -4.35 8.90 8.22
CA LEU A 51 -5.47 7.98 8.28
C LEU A 51 -5.05 6.65 8.93
N LEU A 52 -5.76 6.20 9.94
CA LEU A 52 -5.52 4.94 10.65
C LEU A 52 -6.48 3.89 10.11
N SER A 53 -5.94 2.88 9.39
CA SER A 53 -6.73 1.75 8.92
C SER A 53 -7.05 0.83 10.10
N TRP A 54 -8.31 0.84 10.53
CA TRP A 54 -8.79 0.03 11.65
C TRP A 54 -9.77 -1.04 11.16
N SER A 55 -9.43 -2.30 11.40
CA SER A 55 -10.23 -3.46 10.97
C SER A 55 -11.04 -4.09 12.09
N GLY A 56 -10.98 -3.56 13.32
CA GLY A 56 -11.53 -4.20 14.52
C GLY A 56 -10.62 -5.27 15.14
N GLY A 57 -9.66 -5.80 14.38
CA GLY A 57 -8.76 -6.85 14.86
C GLY A 57 -7.74 -6.39 15.92
N PRO A 58 -7.10 -7.32 16.64
CA PRO A 58 -6.19 -7.00 17.75
C PRO A 58 -5.04 -6.05 17.39
N SER A 59 -4.38 -6.24 16.24
CA SER A 59 -3.22 -5.43 15.86
C SER A 59 -3.59 -4.02 15.43
N SER A 60 -4.70 -3.84 14.70
CA SER A 60 -5.18 -2.52 14.30
C SER A 60 -5.76 -1.75 15.49
N SER A 61 -6.46 -2.41 16.41
CA SER A 61 -6.87 -1.79 17.68
C SER A 61 -5.68 -1.35 18.53
N SER A 62 -4.66 -2.20 18.66
CA SER A 62 -3.43 -1.84 19.39
C SER A 62 -2.71 -0.65 18.77
N MET A 63 -2.66 -0.57 17.44
CA MET A 63 -2.11 0.59 16.72
C MET A 63 -2.87 1.88 17.06
N VAL A 64 -4.19 1.88 16.98
CA VAL A 64 -5.03 3.06 17.32
C VAL A 64 -4.80 3.48 18.77
N TRP A 65 -4.73 2.52 19.69
CA TRP A 65 -4.49 2.79 21.11
C TRP A 65 -3.10 3.39 21.38
N GLN A 66 -2.07 2.94 20.66
CA GLN A 66 -0.73 3.52 20.75
C GLN A 66 -0.66 4.93 20.18
N VAL A 67 -1.45 5.23 19.14
CA VAL A 67 -1.58 6.60 18.63
C VAL A 67 -2.28 7.49 19.65
N LEU A 68 -3.39 7.01 20.24
CA LEU A 68 -4.12 7.71 21.30
C LEU A 68 -3.22 8.03 22.51
N GLU A 69 -2.50 7.03 23.01
CA GLU A 69 -1.53 7.21 24.08
C GLU A 69 -0.39 8.15 23.65
N GLY A 70 0.08 8.04 22.40
CA GLY A 70 1.17 8.85 21.90
C GLY A 70 0.85 10.33 21.69
N LEU A 71 -0.42 10.67 21.54
CA LEU A 71 -0.93 12.05 21.39
C LEU A 71 -1.26 12.72 22.74
N SER A 72 -1.35 11.95 23.82
CA SER A 72 -1.62 12.45 25.17
C SER A 72 -0.56 13.46 25.64
N GLN A 73 -1.01 14.48 26.39
CA GLN A 73 -0.16 15.58 26.88
C GLN A 73 0.92 15.12 27.85
N ASP A 74 0.69 14.02 28.58
CA ASP A 74 1.61 13.46 29.57
C ASP A 74 2.83 12.75 28.94
N SER A 75 2.94 12.71 27.61
CA SER A 75 3.99 11.98 26.93
C SER A 75 5.20 12.88 26.57
N ALA A 76 6.38 12.57 27.11
CA ALA A 76 7.62 13.34 26.92
C ALA A 76 8.10 13.49 25.45
N LYS A 77 7.53 12.74 24.49
CA LYS A 77 7.85 12.81 23.04
C LYS A 77 6.58 12.79 22.18
N ARG A 78 5.62 13.63 22.52
CA ARG A 78 4.27 13.65 21.92
C ARG A 78 4.29 13.54 20.39
N LEU A 79 3.42 12.68 19.85
CA LEU A 79 3.17 12.59 18.42
C LEU A 79 2.51 13.90 17.93
N ARG A 80 2.87 14.38 16.74
CA ARG A 80 2.51 15.74 16.28
C ARG A 80 1.63 15.77 15.04
N PHE A 81 1.11 14.63 14.61
CA PHE A 81 0.21 14.53 13.46
C PHE A 81 -1.25 14.49 13.92
N VAL A 82 -2.18 14.73 13.00
CA VAL A 82 -3.63 14.72 13.25
C VAL A 82 -4.20 13.38 12.75
N PRO A 83 -4.67 12.48 13.65
CA PRO A 83 -5.22 11.20 13.24
C PRO A 83 -6.65 11.34 12.72
N GLY A 84 -7.01 10.51 11.75
CA GLY A 84 -8.39 10.10 11.49
C GLY A 84 -8.45 8.59 11.35
N VAL A 85 -9.60 7.95 11.52
CA VAL A 85 -9.75 6.49 11.46
C VAL A 85 -10.61 6.10 10.26
N ILE A 86 -10.27 5.01 9.58
CA ILE A 86 -11.13 4.39 8.56
C ILE A 86 -11.47 2.96 8.97
N TYR A 87 -12.73 2.61 8.87
CA TYR A 87 -13.23 1.23 8.95
C TYR A 87 -13.93 0.89 7.62
N VAL A 88 -13.52 -0.23 7.02
CA VAL A 88 -14.12 -0.76 5.79
C VAL A 88 -14.99 -1.95 6.18
N ASP A 89 -16.30 -1.85 5.96
CA ASP A 89 -17.23 -2.97 6.13
C ASP A 89 -17.12 -3.94 4.95
N GLU A 90 -16.55 -5.11 5.22
CA GLU A 90 -16.37 -6.22 4.27
C GLU A 90 -17.51 -7.25 4.36
N GLY A 91 -18.53 -7.00 5.19
CA GLY A 91 -19.56 -7.98 5.55
C GLY A 91 -20.30 -8.58 4.35
N ALA A 92 -20.57 -7.79 3.31
CA ALA A 92 -21.18 -8.29 2.07
C ALA A 92 -20.31 -9.30 1.33
N ALA A 93 -19.00 -9.03 1.20
CA ALA A 93 -18.07 -9.97 0.56
C ALA A 93 -17.87 -11.25 1.38
N CYS A 94 -18.00 -11.15 2.71
CA CYS A 94 -17.94 -12.27 3.64
C CYS A 94 -19.27 -13.04 3.80
N GLY A 95 -20.33 -12.64 3.08
CA GLY A 95 -21.64 -13.29 3.15
C GLY A 95 -22.38 -13.11 4.49
N GLN A 96 -22.10 -12.04 5.23
CA GLN A 96 -22.79 -11.74 6.49
C GLN A 96 -24.21 -11.24 6.24
N SER A 97 -25.13 -11.54 7.17
CA SER A 97 -26.50 -11.02 7.14
C SER A 97 -26.53 -9.51 7.39
N LEU A 98 -27.56 -8.83 6.90
CA LEU A 98 -27.75 -7.39 7.16
C LEU A 98 -27.87 -7.10 8.66
N GLU A 99 -28.52 -7.98 9.43
CA GLU A 99 -28.67 -7.83 10.87
C GLU A 99 -27.32 -7.88 11.59
N ASP A 100 -26.46 -8.83 11.24
CA ASP A 100 -25.14 -8.97 11.84
C ASP A 100 -24.21 -7.82 11.47
N ARG A 101 -24.32 -7.32 10.22
CA ARG A 101 -23.61 -6.12 9.78
C ARG A 101 -24.03 -4.90 10.59
N VAL A 102 -25.33 -4.68 10.78
CA VAL A 102 -25.85 -3.55 11.58
C VAL A 102 -25.38 -3.63 13.02
N LYS A 103 -25.40 -4.82 13.64
CA LYS A 103 -24.87 -5.04 15.01
C LYS A 103 -23.38 -4.73 15.08
N THR A 104 -22.59 -5.25 14.14
CA THR A 104 -21.14 -5.03 14.07
C THR A 104 -20.83 -3.55 13.88
N LEU A 105 -21.52 -2.86 12.97
CA LEU A 105 -21.36 -1.42 12.73
C LEU A 105 -21.73 -0.57 13.95
N ALA A 106 -22.76 -0.96 14.71
CA ALA A 106 -23.11 -0.28 15.94
C ALA A 106 -21.99 -0.41 17.00
N GLU A 107 -21.40 -1.59 17.14
CA GLU A 107 -20.27 -1.82 18.03
C GLU A 107 -19.02 -1.04 17.59
N VAL A 108 -18.70 -1.08 16.29
CA VAL A 108 -17.61 -0.33 15.67
C VAL A 108 -17.75 1.17 15.94
N LYS A 109 -18.93 1.76 15.66
CA LYS A 109 -19.19 3.18 15.89
C LYS A 109 -19.04 3.55 17.37
N ARG A 110 -19.48 2.68 18.28
CA ARG A 110 -19.30 2.88 19.73
C ARG A 110 -17.81 2.92 20.12
N ILE A 111 -17.00 2.00 19.61
CA ILE A 111 -15.57 1.95 19.91
C ILE A 111 -14.85 3.16 19.32
N LEU A 112 -15.12 3.50 18.06
CA LEU A 112 -14.53 4.66 17.40
C LEU A 112 -14.93 5.98 18.06
N GLY A 113 -16.20 6.12 18.47
CA GLY A 113 -16.68 7.28 19.21
C GLY A 113 -15.91 7.53 20.52
N ASN A 114 -15.50 6.45 21.20
CA ASN A 114 -14.70 6.56 22.43
C ASN A 114 -13.25 7.03 22.18
N THR A 115 -12.75 6.95 20.95
CA THR A 115 -11.38 7.43 20.63
C THR A 115 -11.29 8.94 20.50
N GLY A 116 -12.40 9.62 20.20
CA GLY A 116 -12.45 11.06 19.95
C GLY A 116 -11.81 11.51 18.62
N PHE A 117 -11.37 10.58 17.76
CA PHE A 117 -10.83 10.90 16.44
C PHE A 117 -11.95 11.03 15.40
N PRO A 118 -11.77 11.87 14.35
CA PRO A 118 -12.65 11.82 13.19
C PRO A 118 -12.57 10.43 12.56
N PHE A 119 -13.71 9.82 12.25
CA PHE A 119 -13.76 8.47 11.71
C PHE A 119 -14.65 8.36 10.47
N HIS A 120 -14.23 7.50 9.54
CA HIS A 120 -14.88 7.21 8.27
C HIS A 120 -15.30 5.74 8.27
N VAL A 121 -16.60 5.48 8.19
CA VAL A 121 -17.14 4.13 8.06
C VAL A 121 -17.64 4.00 6.63
N VAL A 122 -16.96 3.17 5.83
CA VAL A 122 -17.28 2.96 4.42
C VAL A 122 -17.59 1.49 4.16
N ALA A 123 -18.52 1.22 3.25
CA ALA A 123 -18.87 -0.13 2.84
C ALA A 123 -17.99 -0.54 1.64
N LEU A 124 -17.55 -1.80 1.59
CA LEU A 124 -16.74 -2.29 0.47
C LEU A 124 -17.47 -2.14 -0.87
N GLU A 125 -18.80 -2.17 -0.86
CA GLU A 125 -19.68 -1.94 -2.01
C GLU A 125 -19.44 -0.59 -2.71
N GLU A 126 -18.92 0.41 -2.00
CA GLU A 126 -18.64 1.73 -2.57
C GLU A 126 -17.54 1.68 -3.64
N VAL A 127 -16.79 0.56 -3.74
CA VAL A 127 -15.83 0.34 -4.83
C VAL A 127 -16.44 0.50 -6.23
N PHE A 128 -17.73 0.21 -6.39
CA PHE A 128 -18.45 0.37 -7.66
C PHE A 128 -18.69 1.84 -8.06
N SER A 129 -18.52 2.78 -7.13
CA SER A 129 -18.68 4.22 -7.36
C SER A 129 -17.34 4.98 -7.40
N LEU A 130 -16.21 4.27 -7.33
CA LEU A 130 -14.90 4.92 -7.34
C LEU A 130 -14.58 5.55 -8.71
N PRO A 131 -13.85 6.67 -8.71
CA PRO A 131 -13.32 7.24 -9.96
C PRO A 131 -12.08 6.47 -10.45
N PRO A 132 -11.82 6.43 -11.77
CA PRO A 132 -10.61 5.82 -12.35
C PRO A 132 -9.29 6.40 -11.80
N SER A 133 -9.31 7.65 -11.32
CA SER A 133 -8.15 8.32 -10.72
C SER A 133 -7.55 7.58 -9.52
N VAL A 134 -8.32 6.70 -8.86
CA VAL A 134 -7.79 5.84 -7.79
C VAL A 134 -6.61 4.99 -8.26
N LEU A 135 -6.66 4.53 -9.51
CA LEU A 135 -5.64 3.70 -10.16
C LEU A 135 -4.57 4.51 -10.90
N ARG A 136 -4.45 5.81 -10.62
CA ARG A 136 -3.37 6.64 -11.13
C ARG A 136 -2.34 6.89 -10.04
N ARG A 137 -1.08 6.85 -10.44
CA ARG A 137 0.05 7.31 -9.63
C ARG A 137 0.08 8.83 -9.71
N ALA A 138 -0.08 9.51 -8.58
CA ALA A 138 0.10 10.96 -8.54
C ALA A 138 1.59 11.31 -8.56
N SER A 139 1.93 12.49 -9.08
CA SER A 139 3.30 13.02 -9.03
C SER A 139 3.78 13.09 -7.58
N GLN A 140 4.93 12.49 -7.30
CA GLN A 140 5.52 12.54 -5.97
C GLN A 140 6.09 13.94 -5.70
N GLU A 141 5.67 14.59 -4.62
CA GLU A 141 6.50 15.62 -4.00
C GLU A 141 7.74 14.92 -3.44
N PRO A 142 8.96 15.47 -3.65
CA PRO A 142 10.20 14.82 -3.24
C PRO A 142 10.15 14.47 -1.74
N ALA A 143 10.54 13.23 -1.41
CA ALA A 143 10.63 12.79 -0.03
C ALA A 143 11.55 13.75 0.74
N GLY A 144 11.00 14.43 1.76
CA GLY A 144 11.75 15.44 2.51
C GLY A 144 13.01 14.84 3.14
N THR A 145 14.13 15.55 3.03
CA THR A 145 15.40 15.14 3.61
C THR A 145 15.35 15.13 5.15
N GLU A 146 16.35 14.54 5.80
CA GLU A 146 16.45 14.55 7.26
C GLU A 146 16.46 15.99 7.82
N GLU A 147 17.11 16.90 7.11
CA GLU A 147 17.18 18.33 7.44
C GLU A 147 15.80 18.98 7.30
N ALA A 148 15.04 18.65 6.25
CA ALA A 148 13.68 19.16 6.05
C ALA A 148 12.74 18.70 7.17
N TYR A 149 12.89 17.45 7.63
CA TYR A 149 12.12 16.94 8.77
C TYR A 149 12.43 17.70 10.07
N LYS A 150 13.72 17.91 10.38
CA LYS A 150 14.13 18.68 11.57
C LYS A 150 13.61 20.12 11.50
N ALA A 151 13.77 20.79 10.36
CA ALA A 151 13.26 22.14 10.15
C ALA A 151 11.73 22.24 10.34
N ALA A 152 10.97 21.27 9.82
CA ALA A 152 9.51 21.22 10.02
C ALA A 152 9.13 21.01 11.50
N VAL A 153 9.88 20.18 12.24
CA VAL A 153 9.71 19.97 13.67
C VAL A 153 9.99 21.23 14.48
N ASP A 154 11.04 21.97 14.15
CA ASP A 154 11.42 23.21 14.84
C ASP A 154 10.43 24.34 14.54
N SER A 155 10.03 24.51 13.28
CA SER A 155 9.01 25.49 12.88
C SER A 155 7.67 25.24 13.59
N PHE A 156 7.26 23.97 13.69
CA PHE A 156 6.03 23.60 14.39
C PHE A 156 6.10 23.87 15.90
N LEU A 157 7.26 23.67 16.54
CA LEU A 157 7.46 24.02 17.95
C LEU A 157 7.37 25.52 18.19
N GLN A 158 8.01 26.31 17.32
CA GLN A 158 7.96 27.77 17.39
C GLN A 158 6.52 28.27 17.26
N GLN A 159 5.75 27.75 16.30
CA GLN A 159 4.33 28.10 16.13
C GLN A 159 3.48 27.76 17.37
N GLN A 160 3.71 26.61 18.01
CA GLN A 160 3.01 26.28 19.26
C GLN A 160 3.42 27.18 20.43
N HIS A 161 4.69 27.57 20.52
CA HIS A 161 5.16 28.47 21.57
C HIS A 161 4.58 29.88 21.39
N VAL A 162 4.47 30.40 20.17
CA VAL A 162 3.85 31.70 19.89
C VAL A 162 2.37 31.70 20.31
N LEU A 163 1.62 30.67 19.94
CA LEU A 163 0.21 30.50 20.34
C LEU A 163 0.04 30.26 21.85
N GLY A 164 1.04 29.68 22.52
CA GLY A 164 1.04 29.50 23.99
C GLY A 164 1.44 30.74 24.78
N THR A 165 2.17 31.68 24.18
CA THR A 165 2.66 32.90 24.85
C THR A 165 1.63 34.02 24.80
N GLU A 166 0.79 34.09 23.75
CA GLU A 166 -0.33 35.04 23.68
C GLU A 166 -1.47 34.71 24.66
N ALA A 167 -1.54 33.47 25.16
CA ALA A 167 -2.52 33.07 26.17
C ALA A 167 -2.18 33.53 27.61
N CYS A 168 -0.97 34.08 27.85
CA CYS A 168 -0.47 34.40 29.19
C CYS A 168 -0.30 35.91 29.49
N ALA A 169 -0.73 36.80 28.61
CA ALA A 169 -0.65 38.26 28.82
C ALA A 169 -2.01 38.96 28.66
N SER A 170 -2.89 38.84 29.66
CA SER A 170 -3.87 39.85 30.17
C SER A 170 -5.05 39.19 30.91
N PRO A 171 -5.44 39.65 32.12
CA PRO A 171 -6.72 39.30 32.73
C PRO A 171 -7.71 40.48 32.65
N ALA A 172 -8.68 40.44 31.72
CA ALA A 172 -9.91 41.23 31.81
C ALA A 172 -11.00 40.74 30.84
N GLN A 173 -12.07 40.21 31.43
CA GLN A 173 -13.44 40.00 30.93
C GLN A 173 -13.72 40.06 29.41
N GLY A 174 -13.97 38.87 28.87
CA GLY A 174 -14.72 38.64 27.64
C GLY A 174 -14.85 37.13 27.44
N GLN A 175 -16.02 36.55 27.72
CA GLN A 175 -16.29 35.14 27.42
C GLN A 175 -16.28 34.93 25.90
N GLY A 176 -15.11 34.59 25.35
CA GLY A 176 -14.90 34.15 23.98
C GLY A 176 -14.32 32.75 24.01
N GLN A 177 -15.19 31.75 24.15
CA GLN A 177 -14.85 30.34 24.15
C GLN A 177 -14.39 29.95 22.73
N LEU A 178 -13.09 30.07 22.45
CA LEU A 178 -12.45 29.54 21.23
C LEU A 178 -12.40 28.01 21.32
N ARG A 179 -13.59 27.40 21.18
CA ARG A 179 -13.71 26.06 20.60
C ARG A 179 -13.10 26.13 19.19
N PRO A 180 -12.31 25.13 18.76
CA PRO A 180 -12.09 24.94 17.33
C PRO A 180 -13.48 24.93 16.69
N SER A 181 -13.70 25.84 15.76
CA SER A 181 -14.91 25.92 14.96
C SER A 181 -15.20 24.52 14.43
N HIS A 182 -16.22 23.89 15.01
CA HIS A 182 -16.98 22.86 14.35
C HIS A 182 -17.53 23.51 13.10
N SER A 183 -16.77 23.44 12.01
CA SER A 183 -17.35 23.44 10.69
C SER A 183 -18.36 22.32 10.73
N GLN A 184 -19.64 22.67 10.85
CA GLN A 184 -20.73 21.76 10.54
C GLN A 184 -20.38 21.19 9.17
N GLU A 185 -19.97 19.93 9.15
CA GLU A 185 -20.02 19.17 7.93
C GLU A 185 -21.47 19.27 7.42
N PRO A 186 -21.69 19.53 6.12
CA PRO A 186 -23.00 19.30 5.57
C PRO A 186 -23.33 17.85 5.90
N SER A 187 -24.48 17.63 6.53
CA SER A 187 -25.03 16.32 6.84
C SER A 187 -24.83 15.40 5.63
N GLY A 188 -23.74 14.64 5.66
CA GLY A 188 -23.42 13.65 4.65
C GLY A 188 -24.39 12.52 4.90
N THR A 189 -25.44 12.49 4.10
CA THR A 189 -26.37 11.38 3.98
C THR A 189 -25.61 10.09 4.18
N VAL A 190 -25.85 9.39 5.30
CA VAL A 190 -25.35 8.04 5.52
C VAL A 190 -25.99 7.21 4.42
N GLY A 191 -25.28 7.04 3.31
CA GLY A 191 -25.72 6.21 2.21
C GLY A 191 -25.75 4.80 2.73
N HIS A 192 -26.94 4.29 3.06
CA HIS A 192 -27.17 2.87 3.05
C HIS A 192 -26.60 2.36 1.70
N PRO A 193 -25.74 1.32 1.68
CA PRO A 193 -25.22 0.82 0.42
C PRO A 193 -26.43 0.51 -0.46
N LYS A 194 -26.42 1.01 -1.70
CA LYS A 194 -27.53 0.78 -2.63
C LYS A 194 -27.62 -0.74 -2.79
N ASP A 195 -28.80 -1.33 -2.59
CA ASP A 195 -29.00 -2.79 -2.66
C ASP A 195 -28.36 -3.40 -3.93
N ALA A 196 -28.41 -2.66 -5.05
CA ALA A 196 -27.78 -3.01 -6.31
C ALA A 196 -26.25 -3.21 -6.23
N GLN A 197 -25.53 -2.40 -5.44
CA GLN A 197 -24.08 -2.50 -5.26
C GLN A 197 -23.70 -3.69 -4.38
N THR A 198 -24.48 -3.95 -3.33
CA THR A 198 -24.30 -5.15 -2.48
C THR A 198 -24.53 -6.42 -3.27
N GLU A 199 -25.54 -6.43 -4.13
CA GLU A 199 -25.80 -7.55 -5.03
C GLU A 199 -24.67 -7.72 -6.06
N ALA A 200 -24.18 -6.63 -6.67
CA ALA A 200 -23.06 -6.66 -7.60
C ALA A 200 -21.77 -7.21 -6.96
N LEU A 201 -21.44 -6.76 -5.75
CA LEU A 201 -20.31 -7.28 -4.99
C LEU A 201 -20.48 -8.78 -4.70
N SER A 202 -21.67 -9.18 -4.27
CA SER A 202 -22.00 -10.58 -4.00
C SER A 202 -21.87 -11.44 -5.25
N ARG A 203 -22.32 -10.95 -6.41
CA ARG A 203 -22.18 -11.62 -7.71
C ARG A 203 -20.71 -11.77 -8.10
N LEU A 204 -19.89 -10.73 -7.93
CA LEU A 204 -18.44 -10.76 -8.17
C LEU A 204 -17.76 -11.84 -7.33
N PHE A 205 -17.94 -11.83 -6.00
CA PHE A 205 -17.27 -12.80 -5.11
C PHE A 205 -17.79 -14.23 -5.25
N LYS A 206 -19.04 -14.43 -5.71
CA LYS A 206 -19.56 -15.76 -6.05
C LYS A 206 -18.98 -16.31 -7.35
N SER A 207 -18.63 -15.45 -8.30
CA SER A 207 -18.10 -15.87 -9.61
C SER A 207 -16.65 -16.38 -9.58
N ILE A 208 -15.88 -15.98 -8.57
CA ILE A 208 -14.46 -16.36 -8.44
C ILE A 208 -14.33 -17.80 -7.95
N LYS A 209 -13.50 -18.58 -8.62
CA LYS A 209 -13.36 -20.03 -8.38
C LYS A 209 -12.62 -20.38 -7.09
N THR A 210 -11.46 -19.77 -6.85
CA THR A 210 -10.57 -20.14 -5.74
C THR A 210 -10.70 -19.19 -4.55
N LEU A 211 -10.47 -19.68 -3.33
CA LEU A 211 -10.48 -18.82 -2.14
C LEU A 211 -9.30 -17.83 -2.16
N THR A 212 -8.13 -18.26 -2.62
CA THR A 212 -6.95 -17.40 -2.79
C THR A 212 -7.25 -16.18 -3.66
N ALA A 213 -7.89 -16.36 -4.82
CA ALA A 213 -8.23 -15.25 -5.68
C ALA A 213 -9.26 -14.29 -5.04
N LYS A 214 -10.18 -14.81 -4.21
CA LYS A 214 -11.11 -13.96 -3.45
C LYS A 214 -10.40 -13.14 -2.37
N GLU A 215 -9.47 -13.74 -1.63
CA GLU A 215 -8.67 -13.05 -0.61
C GLU A 215 -7.81 -11.93 -1.24
N GLU A 216 -7.15 -12.21 -2.37
CA GLU A 216 -6.34 -11.23 -3.09
C GLU A 216 -7.20 -10.10 -3.68
N LEU A 217 -8.34 -10.41 -4.30
CA LEU A 217 -9.24 -9.38 -4.82
C LEU A 217 -9.80 -8.51 -3.68
N LEU A 218 -10.19 -9.10 -2.56
CA LEU A 218 -10.67 -8.37 -1.38
C LEU A 218 -9.61 -7.39 -0.87
N GLN A 219 -8.36 -7.85 -0.74
CA GLN A 219 -7.24 -7.00 -0.34
C GLN A 219 -7.02 -5.84 -1.31
N THR A 220 -7.06 -6.09 -2.61
CA THR A 220 -6.94 -5.07 -3.65
C THR A 220 -8.05 -4.03 -3.55
N LEU A 221 -9.31 -4.46 -3.54
CA LEU A 221 -10.47 -3.58 -3.48
C LEU A 221 -10.48 -2.72 -2.20
N ARG A 222 -10.15 -3.32 -1.05
CA ARG A 222 -9.98 -2.59 0.21
C ARG A 222 -8.92 -1.51 0.10
N THR A 223 -7.78 -1.83 -0.53
CA THR A 223 -6.66 -0.89 -0.66
C THR A 223 -7.08 0.29 -1.55
N HIS A 224 -7.76 0.03 -2.67
CA HIS A 224 -8.30 1.08 -3.54
C HIS A 224 -9.28 2.00 -2.83
N LEU A 225 -10.23 1.43 -2.08
CA LEU A 225 -11.20 2.20 -1.31
C LEU A 225 -10.51 3.03 -0.22
N THR A 226 -9.53 2.45 0.48
CA THR A 226 -8.77 3.16 1.52
C THR A 226 -7.98 4.33 0.95
N VAL A 227 -7.30 4.14 -0.19
CA VAL A 227 -6.57 5.20 -0.89
C VAL A 227 -7.52 6.28 -1.40
N HIS A 228 -8.70 5.90 -1.92
CA HIS A 228 -9.71 6.87 -2.33
C HIS A 228 -10.16 7.75 -1.17
N VAL A 229 -10.55 7.15 -0.04
CA VAL A 229 -10.98 7.89 1.16
C VAL A 229 -9.86 8.80 1.67
N ALA A 230 -8.61 8.31 1.65
CA ALA A 230 -7.45 9.10 2.03
C ALA A 230 -7.32 10.36 1.14
N ARG A 231 -7.39 10.20 -0.19
CA ARG A 231 -7.33 11.32 -1.14
C ARG A 231 -8.48 12.30 -0.96
N SER A 232 -9.71 11.81 -0.86
CA SER A 232 -10.93 12.64 -0.76
C SER A 232 -10.95 13.52 0.50
N HIS A 233 -10.29 13.10 1.59
CA HIS A 233 -10.25 13.84 2.85
C HIS A 233 -8.89 14.50 3.14
N GLY A 234 -7.95 14.45 2.20
CA GLY A 234 -6.64 15.10 2.30
C GLY A 234 -5.66 14.41 3.26
N TYR A 235 -5.77 13.08 3.44
CA TYR A 235 -4.79 12.28 4.17
C TYR A 235 -3.66 11.84 3.23
N ARG A 236 -2.43 12.28 3.50
CA ARG A 236 -1.24 11.89 2.71
C ARG A 236 -0.60 10.58 3.18
N LYS A 237 -0.91 10.15 4.41
CA LYS A 237 -0.33 8.95 5.03
C LYS A 237 -1.44 8.04 5.56
N VAL A 238 -1.30 6.73 5.37
CA VAL A 238 -2.21 5.72 5.90
C VAL A 238 -1.44 4.74 6.78
N MET A 239 -1.72 4.67 8.07
CA MET A 239 -1.15 3.66 8.96
C MET A 239 -1.95 2.36 8.88
N THR A 240 -1.27 1.22 8.68
CA THR A 240 -1.86 -0.12 8.74
C THR A 240 -1.38 -0.89 9.97
N GLY A 241 -2.29 -1.66 10.59
CA GLY A 241 -2.02 -2.47 11.77
C GLY A 241 -1.25 -3.76 11.50
N GLU A 242 -0.40 -3.82 10.46
CA GLU A 242 0.32 -5.04 10.07
C GLU A 242 1.45 -5.35 11.08
N SER A 243 1.28 -6.44 11.83
CA SER A 243 2.26 -6.92 12.82
C SER A 243 3.43 -7.67 12.16
N CYS A 244 4.56 -7.80 12.87
CA CYS A 244 5.72 -8.60 12.43
C CYS A 244 5.31 -10.01 11.96
N THR A 245 4.46 -10.68 12.75
CA THR A 245 3.95 -12.02 12.43
C THR A 245 3.11 -12.01 11.15
N ARG A 246 2.22 -11.02 10.98
CA ARG A 246 1.42 -10.90 9.77
C ARG A 246 2.28 -10.59 8.54
N LEU A 247 3.31 -9.77 8.69
CA LEU A 247 4.25 -9.46 7.60
C LEU A 247 5.10 -10.68 7.21
N ALA A 248 5.53 -11.51 8.16
CA ALA A 248 6.23 -12.77 7.85
C ALA A 248 5.35 -13.75 7.06
N ILE A 249 4.08 -13.89 7.44
CA ILE A 249 3.09 -14.69 6.69
C ILE A 249 2.88 -14.11 5.30
N LYS A 250 2.69 -12.78 5.21
CA LYS A 250 2.48 -12.07 3.94
C LYS A 250 3.68 -12.20 3.01
N LEU A 251 4.91 -12.15 3.53
CA LEU A 251 6.14 -12.39 2.76
C LEU A 251 6.10 -13.76 2.08
N MET A 252 5.86 -14.83 2.86
CA MET A 252 5.82 -16.19 2.31
C MET A 252 4.66 -16.41 1.36
N THR A 253 3.51 -15.80 1.65
CA THR A 253 2.33 -15.83 0.78
C THR A 253 2.63 -15.17 -0.57
N ASN A 254 3.17 -13.94 -0.54
CA ASN A 254 3.55 -13.22 -1.75
C ASN A 254 4.62 -13.97 -2.55
N LEU A 255 5.58 -14.62 -1.88
CA LEU A 255 6.57 -15.46 -2.55
C LEU A 255 5.91 -16.64 -3.27
N ALA A 256 5.00 -17.36 -2.60
CA ALA A 256 4.25 -18.47 -3.18
C ALA A 256 3.33 -18.04 -4.34
N LEU A 257 2.82 -16.80 -4.31
CA LEU A 257 2.02 -16.19 -5.38
C LEU A 257 2.85 -15.61 -6.54
N GLY A 258 4.19 -15.71 -6.48
CA GLY A 258 5.08 -15.20 -7.52
C GLY A 258 5.25 -13.67 -7.51
N ARG A 259 5.03 -12.99 -6.37
CA ARG A 259 5.20 -11.54 -6.17
C ARG A 259 6.60 -11.15 -5.67
N GLY A 260 7.62 -11.94 -6.03
CA GLY A 260 9.01 -11.79 -5.57
C GLY A 260 9.60 -10.40 -5.81
N ALA A 261 9.36 -9.82 -6.99
CA ALA A 261 9.86 -8.50 -7.38
C ALA A 261 9.34 -7.35 -6.50
N PHE A 262 8.22 -7.55 -5.79
CA PHE A 262 7.54 -6.49 -5.02
C PHE A 262 7.64 -6.68 -3.50
N LEU A 263 8.37 -7.69 -3.03
CA LEU A 263 8.44 -8.03 -1.61
C LEU A 263 8.95 -6.87 -0.76
N ALA A 264 9.96 -6.13 -1.23
CA ALA A 264 10.50 -4.97 -0.53
C ALA A 264 9.44 -3.87 -0.26
N TRP A 265 8.48 -3.71 -1.17
CA TRP A 265 7.37 -2.76 -1.03
C TRP A 265 6.29 -3.30 -0.07
N ASP A 266 6.00 -4.60 -0.16
CA ASP A 266 4.92 -5.24 0.60
C ASP A 266 5.26 -5.45 2.08
N THR A 267 6.55 -5.63 2.42
CA THR A 267 7.03 -5.85 3.80
C THR A 267 7.78 -4.65 4.39
N GLY A 268 8.17 -3.68 3.56
CA GLY A 268 8.84 -2.45 3.97
C GLY A 268 8.02 -1.58 4.93
N PHE A 269 8.65 -0.57 5.53
CA PHE A 269 7.98 0.32 6.48
C PHE A 269 6.94 1.18 5.76
N SER A 270 7.32 1.70 4.58
CA SER A 270 6.47 2.50 3.70
C SER A 270 6.25 1.82 2.35
N ASP A 271 5.06 2.02 1.81
CA ASP A 271 4.67 1.67 0.45
C ASP A 271 4.18 2.93 -0.27
N GLU A 272 4.99 3.39 -1.23
CA GLU A 272 4.77 4.63 -1.99
C GLU A 272 4.24 4.39 -3.42
N ARG A 273 3.70 3.19 -3.72
CA ARG A 273 3.21 2.84 -5.08
C ARG A 273 2.15 3.80 -5.63
N HIS A 274 1.38 4.45 -4.76
CA HIS A 274 0.31 5.38 -5.14
C HIS A 274 0.80 6.82 -5.36
N GLY A 275 2.03 7.15 -4.94
CA GLY A 275 2.64 8.47 -5.08
C GLY A 275 2.26 9.44 -3.96
N ASP A 276 1.06 10.00 -4.02
CA ASP A 276 0.51 11.00 -3.09
C ASP A 276 0.13 10.44 -1.72
N VAL A 277 -0.35 9.20 -1.69
CA VAL A 277 -0.71 8.50 -0.46
C VAL A 277 0.32 7.42 -0.16
N VAL A 278 0.98 7.52 1.00
CA VAL A 278 1.96 6.54 1.47
C VAL A 278 1.37 5.68 2.58
N LEU A 279 1.35 4.35 2.36
CA LEU A 279 0.95 3.40 3.39
C LEU A 279 2.15 3.12 4.30
N VAL A 280 1.98 3.18 5.61
CA VAL A 280 3.03 2.98 6.62
C VAL A 280 2.64 1.90 7.63
N ARG A 281 3.64 1.14 8.11
CA ARG A 281 3.43 -0.07 8.94
C ARG A 281 4.10 0.06 10.30
N PRO A 282 3.54 0.84 11.24
CA PRO A 282 4.20 1.13 12.52
C PRO A 282 4.22 -0.07 13.48
N MET A 283 3.32 -1.05 13.29
CA MET A 283 3.25 -2.28 14.11
C MET A 283 4.22 -3.38 13.69
N ARG A 284 5.07 -3.13 12.68
CA ARG A 284 5.88 -4.15 12.02
C ARG A 284 6.91 -4.86 12.90
N ASP A 285 7.28 -4.25 14.03
CA ASP A 285 8.20 -4.87 14.99
C ASP A 285 7.45 -5.65 16.08
N HIS A 286 6.12 -5.51 16.20
CA HIS A 286 5.31 -6.17 17.22
C HIS A 286 4.86 -7.55 16.76
N THR A 287 5.03 -8.58 17.59
CA THR A 287 4.50 -9.92 17.34
C THR A 287 3.03 -10.01 17.74
N LEU A 288 2.28 -10.97 17.18
CA LEU A 288 0.89 -11.18 17.60
C LEU A 288 0.76 -11.56 19.08
N LYS A 289 1.76 -12.23 19.66
CA LYS A 289 1.80 -12.52 21.11
C LYS A 289 1.90 -11.24 21.92
N GLU A 290 2.83 -10.35 21.59
CA GLU A 290 2.98 -9.05 22.28
C GLU A 290 1.69 -8.21 22.16
N VAL A 291 1.09 -8.15 20.97
CA VAL A 291 -0.20 -7.48 20.74
C VAL A 291 -1.30 -8.07 21.63
N ALA A 292 -1.42 -9.39 21.69
CA ALA A 292 -2.43 -10.05 22.52
C ALA A 292 -2.23 -9.74 24.02
N PHE A 293 -0.98 -9.77 24.51
CA PHE A 293 -0.66 -9.40 25.89
C PHE A 293 -0.99 -7.94 26.18
N TYR A 294 -0.59 -7.01 25.31
CA TYR A 294 -0.89 -5.58 25.48
C TYR A 294 -2.41 -5.34 25.52
N ASN A 295 -3.14 -5.89 24.55
CA ASN A 295 -4.59 -5.68 24.49
C ASN A 295 -5.30 -6.22 25.73
N ARG A 296 -4.90 -7.40 26.22
CA ARG A 296 -5.46 -7.99 27.44
C ARG A 296 -5.10 -7.20 28.70
N LEU A 297 -3.84 -6.80 28.85
CA LEU A 297 -3.34 -6.12 30.06
C LEU A 297 -3.84 -4.67 30.19
N PHE A 298 -4.17 -4.02 29.07
CA PHE A 298 -4.59 -2.61 29.04
C PHE A 298 -6.01 -2.40 28.54
N GLY A 299 -6.79 -3.49 28.35
CA GLY A 299 -8.22 -3.41 28.03
C GLY A 299 -8.50 -2.77 26.67
N VAL A 300 -7.65 -3.02 25.67
CA VAL A 300 -7.83 -2.46 24.32
C VAL A 300 -9.02 -3.15 23.65
N PRO A 301 -10.06 -2.42 23.21
CA PRO A 301 -11.24 -3.01 22.59
C PRO A 301 -10.90 -3.58 21.20
N SER A 302 -11.42 -4.77 20.91
CA SER A 302 -11.36 -5.39 19.59
C SER A 302 -12.72 -5.96 19.21
N VAL A 303 -13.09 -5.80 17.95
CA VAL A 303 -14.31 -6.37 17.37
C VAL A 303 -13.94 -7.57 16.53
N PHE A 304 -14.63 -8.69 16.74
CA PHE A 304 -14.51 -9.83 15.86
C PHE A 304 -15.37 -9.60 14.62
N THR A 305 -14.75 -9.41 13.46
CA THR A 305 -15.45 -9.37 12.16
C THR A 305 -15.11 -10.65 11.40
N PRO A 306 -16.10 -11.46 10.99
CA PRO A 306 -15.86 -12.62 10.13
C PRO A 306 -15.15 -12.22 8.83
N ALA A 307 -13.99 -12.84 8.58
CA ALA A 307 -13.28 -12.78 7.31
C ALA A 307 -13.78 -13.86 6.34
N ILE A 308 -13.48 -13.72 5.05
CA ILE A 308 -13.90 -14.66 3.99
C ILE A 308 -13.40 -16.10 4.19
N ASP A 309 -12.30 -16.25 4.92
CA ASP A 309 -11.61 -17.49 5.24
C ASP A 309 -11.95 -18.02 6.66
N THR A 310 -12.94 -17.41 7.33
CA THR A 310 -13.38 -17.81 8.66
C THR A 310 -13.91 -19.24 8.63
N LYS A 311 -13.39 -20.11 9.51
CA LYS A 311 -13.67 -21.56 9.55
C LYS A 311 -13.25 -22.34 8.29
N ALA A 312 -12.51 -21.75 7.37
CA ALA A 312 -11.94 -22.48 6.24
C ALA A 312 -10.84 -23.46 6.72
N PRO A 313 -10.68 -24.63 6.07
CA PRO A 313 -9.59 -25.56 6.40
C PRO A 313 -8.22 -24.95 6.08
N GLU A 314 -7.16 -25.43 6.72
CA GLU A 314 -5.79 -24.89 6.55
C GLU A 314 -5.31 -24.91 5.08
N LYS A 315 -5.78 -25.87 4.28
CA LYS A 315 -5.41 -26.03 2.87
C LYS A 315 -6.40 -25.36 1.90
N ALA A 316 -7.33 -24.54 2.40
CA ALA A 316 -8.36 -23.90 1.56
C ALA A 316 -7.80 -22.82 0.64
N SER A 317 -6.76 -22.11 1.08
CA SER A 317 -6.09 -21.06 0.32
C SER A 317 -4.60 -21.03 0.61
N ILE A 318 -3.85 -20.36 -0.26
CA ILE A 318 -2.41 -20.14 -0.06
C ILE A 318 -2.18 -19.29 1.20
N HIS A 319 -3.06 -18.32 1.48
CA HIS A 319 -2.99 -17.47 2.68
C HIS A 319 -3.11 -18.31 3.96
N ARG A 320 -4.12 -19.19 4.04
CA ARG A 320 -4.33 -20.09 5.18
C ARG A 320 -3.21 -21.10 5.33
N LEU A 321 -2.72 -21.66 4.22
CA LEU A 321 -1.63 -22.62 4.24
C LEU A 321 -0.35 -21.99 4.77
N MET A 322 0.01 -20.80 4.30
CA MET A 322 1.21 -20.08 4.73
C MET A 322 1.10 -19.59 6.17
N GLU A 323 -0.08 -19.15 6.61
CA GLU A 323 -0.34 -18.81 8.00
C GLU A 323 -0.13 -20.03 8.92
N ALA A 324 -0.77 -21.16 8.60
CA ALA A 324 -0.62 -22.38 9.38
C ALA A 324 0.84 -22.86 9.39
N PHE A 325 1.53 -22.79 8.25
CA PHE A 325 2.94 -23.17 8.14
C PHE A 325 3.84 -22.31 9.03
N ILE A 326 3.78 -20.98 8.93
CA ILE A 326 4.61 -20.08 9.73
C ILE A 326 4.29 -20.19 11.22
N LEU A 327 3.01 -20.27 11.59
CA LEU A 327 2.62 -20.41 12.99
C LEU A 327 3.08 -21.75 13.57
N LYS A 328 2.96 -22.86 12.83
CA LYS A 328 3.48 -24.18 13.24
C LYS A 328 5.01 -24.16 13.39
N LEU A 329 5.73 -23.58 12.43
CA LEU A 329 7.18 -23.45 12.55
C LEU A 329 7.59 -22.62 13.77
N GLN A 330 6.89 -21.53 14.05
CA GLN A 330 7.14 -20.67 15.21
C GLN A 330 6.94 -21.39 16.56
N THR A 331 6.09 -22.42 16.61
CA THR A 331 5.93 -23.23 17.83
C THR A 331 7.13 -24.12 18.10
N LEU A 332 7.78 -24.62 17.04
CA LEU A 332 8.98 -25.46 17.13
C LEU A 332 10.24 -24.60 17.31
N PHE A 333 10.27 -23.44 16.65
CA PHE A 333 11.43 -22.55 16.62
C PHE A 333 10.98 -21.10 16.93
N PRO A 334 11.13 -20.64 18.19
CA PRO A 334 10.63 -19.32 18.62
C PRO A 334 11.20 -18.10 17.88
N SER A 335 12.29 -18.25 17.14
CA SER A 335 12.90 -17.16 16.36
C SER A 335 12.42 -17.10 14.92
N THR A 336 11.59 -18.05 14.43
CA THR A 336 11.21 -18.14 13.01
C THR A 336 10.64 -16.84 12.46
N VAL A 337 9.62 -16.27 13.10
CA VAL A 337 8.96 -15.04 12.64
C VAL A 337 9.96 -13.89 12.55
N SER A 338 10.81 -13.74 13.57
CA SER A 338 11.83 -12.70 13.59
C SER A 338 12.86 -12.90 12.49
N THR A 339 13.36 -14.12 12.29
CA THR A 339 14.35 -14.43 11.24
C THR A 339 13.79 -14.17 9.85
N VAL A 340 12.59 -14.68 9.56
CA VAL A 340 11.89 -14.45 8.27
C VAL A 340 11.70 -12.95 8.03
N TYR A 341 11.24 -12.23 9.04
CA TYR A 341 11.02 -10.80 8.94
C TYR A 341 12.31 -10.00 8.75
N ARG A 342 13.36 -10.26 9.54
CA ARG A 342 14.68 -9.62 9.42
C ARG A 342 15.34 -9.88 8.07
N THR A 343 15.13 -11.07 7.50
CA THR A 343 15.57 -11.35 6.12
C THR A 343 14.83 -10.47 5.12
N SER A 344 13.53 -10.24 5.31
CA SER A 344 12.76 -9.34 4.44
C SER A 344 13.21 -7.88 4.52
N GLU A 345 13.73 -7.42 5.66
CA GLU A 345 14.28 -6.04 5.80
C GLU A 345 15.54 -5.82 4.96
N LYS A 346 16.24 -6.88 4.57
CA LYS A 346 17.44 -6.79 3.71
C LYS A 346 17.07 -6.62 2.23
N LEU A 347 15.80 -6.82 1.86
CA LEU A 347 15.34 -6.61 0.51
C LEU A 347 15.26 -5.10 0.24
N VAL A 348 15.95 -4.65 -0.80
CA VAL A 348 15.99 -3.24 -1.20
C VAL A 348 14.92 -2.97 -2.24
N LYS A 349 14.28 -1.80 -2.14
CA LYS A 349 13.47 -1.23 -3.22
C LYS A 349 14.44 -0.80 -4.33
N ALA A 350 14.92 -1.71 -5.17
CA ALA A 350 15.83 -1.33 -6.24
C ALA A 350 15.07 -0.51 -7.30
N PRO A 351 15.47 0.74 -7.62
CA PRO A 351 15.44 1.18 -9.01
C PRO A 351 16.48 0.31 -9.74
N ARG A 352 16.16 -0.26 -10.90
CA ARG A 352 17.20 -0.94 -11.69
C ARG A 352 18.31 0.08 -11.99
N GLU A 353 19.54 -0.24 -11.60
CA GLU A 353 20.73 0.56 -11.89
C GLU A 353 20.81 0.77 -13.42
N GLY A 354 20.76 2.04 -13.85
CA GLY A 354 20.82 2.44 -15.27
C GLY A 354 19.60 3.19 -15.83
N CYS A 355 18.48 3.30 -15.10
CA CYS A 355 17.24 3.93 -15.63
C CYS A 355 16.75 5.16 -14.84
N ALA A 356 17.67 5.98 -14.32
CA ALA A 356 17.32 7.17 -13.53
C ALA A 356 16.82 8.37 -14.35
N THR A 357 16.78 8.27 -15.69
CA THR A 357 16.44 9.38 -16.60
C THR A 357 15.25 9.11 -17.53
N GLY A 358 14.50 8.02 -17.33
CA GLY A 358 13.28 7.70 -18.10
C GLY A 358 12.00 7.79 -17.26
N PRO A 359 10.82 8.00 -17.90
CA PRO A 359 9.53 7.88 -17.21
C PRO A 359 9.40 6.49 -16.58
N SER A 360 9.00 6.43 -15.31
CA SER A 360 8.73 5.18 -14.58
C SER A 360 7.91 4.22 -15.45
N GLY A 361 8.39 3.00 -15.67
CA GLY A 361 7.70 1.97 -16.45
C GLY A 361 6.26 1.73 -15.99
N PRO A 362 5.42 1.08 -16.83
CA PRO A 362 3.99 0.96 -16.59
C PRO A 362 3.69 0.23 -15.28
N ASN A 363 2.65 0.64 -14.57
CA ASN A 363 2.22 -0.01 -13.31
C ASN A 363 1.07 -0.98 -13.57
N CYS A 364 1.00 -2.06 -12.80
CA CYS A 364 -0.10 -3.02 -12.78
C CYS A 364 -1.43 -2.32 -12.52
N LEU A 365 -2.45 -2.61 -13.34
CA LEU A 365 -3.78 -2.03 -13.22
C LEU A 365 -4.44 -2.31 -11.85
N LEU A 366 -4.23 -3.50 -11.27
CA LEU A 366 -4.89 -3.91 -10.03
C LEU A 366 -4.09 -3.64 -8.76
N CYS A 367 -2.77 -3.82 -8.76
CA CYS A 367 -1.98 -3.67 -7.52
C CYS A 367 -1.02 -2.48 -7.54
N MET A 368 -0.99 -1.70 -8.62
CA MET A 368 -0.12 -0.53 -8.80
C MET A 368 1.39 -0.81 -8.65
N CYS A 369 1.82 -2.07 -8.58
CA CYS A 369 3.22 -2.46 -8.69
C CYS A 369 3.78 -2.11 -10.06
N ALA A 370 5.05 -1.71 -10.16
CA ALA A 370 5.73 -1.59 -11.46
C ALA A 370 5.65 -2.92 -12.23
N LEU A 371 5.31 -2.90 -13.51
CA LEU A 371 5.32 -4.08 -14.36
C LEU A 371 6.77 -4.35 -14.77
N ASP A 372 7.19 -5.59 -14.56
CA ASP A 372 8.50 -6.08 -14.94
C ASP A 372 8.41 -6.65 -16.37
N VAL A 373 8.17 -5.76 -17.35
CA VAL A 373 7.97 -6.14 -18.77
C VAL A 373 9.30 -6.20 -19.53
N ASP A 374 10.45 -6.19 -18.83
CA ASP A 374 11.73 -6.25 -19.50
C ASP A 374 11.91 -7.64 -20.12
N ASN A 375 11.68 -7.72 -21.43
CA ASN A 375 11.93 -8.90 -22.27
C ASN A 375 13.42 -9.31 -22.27
N ALA A 376 14.31 -8.44 -21.77
CA ALA A 376 15.75 -8.64 -21.79
C ALA A 376 16.30 -9.46 -20.60
N ASP A 377 15.63 -9.49 -19.45
CA ASP A 377 16.09 -10.20 -18.24
C ASP A 377 15.12 -11.31 -17.81
N SER A 378 15.40 -12.52 -18.29
CA SER A 378 14.60 -13.74 -18.15
C SER A 378 14.54 -14.36 -16.75
N ALA A 379 15.13 -13.71 -15.72
CA ALA A 379 15.14 -14.24 -14.35
C ALA A 379 13.82 -14.05 -13.59
N THR A 380 12.85 -13.34 -14.16
CA THR A 380 11.53 -13.13 -13.56
C THR A 380 10.57 -14.23 -14.03
N ALA A 381 9.64 -14.64 -13.17
CA ALA A 381 8.60 -15.62 -13.55
C ALA A 381 7.80 -15.17 -14.79
N PHE A 382 7.76 -13.87 -15.06
CA PHE A 382 7.17 -13.28 -16.26
C PHE A 382 8.01 -13.56 -17.52
N GLY A 383 9.33 -13.29 -17.49
CA GLY A 383 10.25 -13.57 -18.61
C GLY A 383 10.29 -15.06 -19.01
N ALA A 384 10.15 -15.97 -18.04
CA ALA A 384 10.05 -17.41 -18.31
C ALA A 384 8.75 -17.82 -19.04
N GLN A 385 7.65 -17.07 -18.90
CA GLN A 385 6.39 -17.37 -19.59
C GLN A 385 6.28 -16.69 -20.95
N SER A 386 6.74 -15.45 -21.08
CA SER A 386 6.75 -14.74 -22.36
C SER A 386 7.68 -15.41 -23.39
N SER A 387 8.83 -15.95 -22.96
CA SER A 387 9.74 -16.71 -23.83
C SER A 387 9.14 -18.01 -24.37
N SER A 388 8.28 -18.69 -23.60
CA SER A 388 7.65 -19.95 -24.04
C SER A 388 6.53 -19.74 -25.08
N HIS A 389 5.86 -18.58 -25.07
CA HIS A 389 4.96 -18.18 -26.16
C HIS A 389 5.71 -17.91 -27.47
N LEU A 390 6.93 -17.34 -27.42
CA LEU A 390 7.76 -17.12 -28.61
C LEU A 390 8.26 -18.45 -29.21
N SER A 391 8.60 -19.44 -28.37
CA SER A 391 9.02 -20.77 -28.84
C SER A 391 7.89 -21.58 -29.49
N GLN A 392 6.63 -21.33 -29.14
CA GLN A 392 5.48 -21.97 -29.81
C GLN A 392 5.20 -21.39 -31.21
N MET A 393 5.60 -20.16 -31.51
CA MET A 393 5.51 -19.61 -32.87
C MET A 393 6.67 -20.06 -33.78
N LEU A 394 7.78 -20.52 -33.22
CA LEU A 394 8.95 -20.99 -33.98
C LEU A 394 8.99 -22.52 -34.17
N THR A 395 7.98 -23.24 -33.70
CA THR A 395 7.83 -24.70 -33.92
C THR A 395 6.51 -25.02 -34.63
N ALA A 396 6.32 -24.39 -35.80
CA ALA A 396 5.39 -24.86 -36.82
C ALA A 396 6.15 -24.94 -38.15
N GLU A 397 7.03 -25.94 -38.30
CA GLU A 397 7.63 -26.23 -39.60
C GLU A 397 6.67 -27.04 -40.49
N ALA A 398 6.64 -26.60 -41.76
CA ALA A 398 6.43 -27.36 -42.99
C ALA A 398 5.05 -28.02 -43.21
N GLY A 399 4.11 -27.21 -43.72
CA GLY A 399 2.95 -27.68 -44.47
C GLY A 399 2.63 -26.74 -45.62
N THR A 400 3.07 -27.10 -46.82
CA THR A 400 2.84 -26.38 -48.08
C THR A 400 1.34 -26.20 -48.35
N PRO A 401 0.82 -24.97 -48.58
CA PRO A 401 -0.51 -24.80 -49.14
C PRO A 401 -0.42 -24.48 -50.63
N THR A 402 -0.99 -25.39 -51.42
CA THR A 402 -1.23 -25.24 -52.85
C THR A 402 -2.15 -24.04 -53.11
N ARG A 403 -1.72 -23.10 -53.95
CA ARG A 403 -2.57 -22.04 -54.53
C ARG A 403 -3.75 -22.66 -55.31
N PRO A 404 -4.92 -22.00 -55.28
CA PRO A 404 -5.58 -21.67 -56.54
C PRO A 404 -5.79 -20.16 -56.68
N CYS A 405 -5.34 -19.63 -57.81
CA CYS A 405 -5.72 -18.32 -58.32
C CYS A 405 -7.10 -18.36 -58.99
N CYS A 406 -7.67 -17.16 -59.22
CA CYS A 406 -8.89 -16.76 -59.96
C CYS A 406 -10.07 -16.39 -59.04
N GLY A 407 -10.68 -15.20 -59.11
CA GLY A 407 -10.54 -14.10 -60.06
C GLY A 407 -11.22 -12.82 -59.53
N ALA A 408 -10.98 -11.73 -60.26
CA ALA A 408 -11.45 -10.38 -59.98
C ALA A 408 -12.99 -10.26 -59.94
N GLY A 409 -13.48 -9.38 -59.07
CA GLY A 409 -14.87 -8.94 -59.03
C GLY A 409 -15.03 -7.85 -57.97
N GLU A 410 -15.03 -6.60 -58.41
CA GLU A 410 -15.46 -5.45 -57.62
C GLU A 410 -16.92 -5.63 -57.15
N GLY A 411 -17.21 -5.28 -55.91
CA GLY A 411 -18.58 -5.31 -55.39
C GLY A 411 -18.63 -5.01 -53.90
N GLN A 412 -19.01 -3.78 -53.57
CA GLN A 412 -19.26 -3.30 -52.21
C GLN A 412 -20.15 -4.26 -51.40
N THR A 413 -19.66 -4.70 -50.25
CA THR A 413 -20.52 -5.23 -49.17
C THR A 413 -20.09 -4.62 -47.84
N GLN A 414 -20.96 -3.76 -47.31
CA GLN A 414 -20.95 -3.31 -45.92
C GLN A 414 -20.91 -4.52 -44.99
N SER A 415 -19.77 -4.69 -44.29
CA SER A 415 -19.56 -5.73 -43.30
C SER A 415 -19.96 -5.23 -41.92
N CYS A 416 -21.14 -5.65 -41.48
CA CYS A 416 -21.66 -5.46 -40.13
C CYS A 416 -21.07 -6.50 -39.13
N HIS A 417 -19.74 -6.57 -39.00
CA HIS A 417 -19.06 -7.48 -38.07
C HIS A 417 -18.39 -6.79 -36.87
N ARG A 418 -19.07 -5.83 -36.20
CA ARG A 418 -18.45 -5.01 -35.11
C ARG A 418 -18.88 -5.32 -33.67
N ALA A 419 -19.58 -6.42 -33.42
CA ALA A 419 -20.11 -6.72 -32.08
C ALA A 419 -19.43 -7.90 -31.36
N VAL A 420 -18.92 -8.90 -32.08
CA VAL A 420 -18.43 -10.14 -31.44
C VAL A 420 -16.94 -10.07 -31.08
N GLY A 421 -16.10 -9.33 -31.82
CA GLY A 421 -14.65 -9.20 -31.53
C GLY A 421 -14.29 -8.31 -30.32
N ARG A 422 -15.12 -7.31 -29.99
CA ARG A 422 -14.78 -6.30 -28.95
C ARG A 422 -14.57 -6.85 -27.53
N ARG A 423 -15.09 -8.05 -27.22
CA ARG A 423 -15.09 -8.60 -25.86
C ARG A 423 -13.83 -9.39 -25.54
N GLU A 424 -13.30 -10.13 -26.52
CA GLU A 424 -12.03 -10.86 -26.39
C GLU A 424 -10.85 -9.87 -26.37
N ASP A 425 -10.92 -8.81 -27.19
CA ASP A 425 -9.94 -7.73 -27.22
C ASP A 425 -9.82 -7.00 -25.85
N ALA A 426 -10.94 -6.78 -25.16
CA ALA A 426 -10.95 -6.11 -23.86
C ALA A 426 -10.31 -6.96 -22.75
N TRP A 427 -10.46 -8.29 -22.80
CA TRP A 427 -9.80 -9.21 -21.86
C TRP A 427 -8.29 -9.22 -22.07
N ALA A 428 -7.84 -9.34 -23.32
CA ALA A 428 -6.43 -9.33 -23.67
C ALA A 428 -5.73 -8.04 -23.19
N CYS A 429 -6.34 -6.89 -23.49
CA CYS A 429 -5.89 -5.57 -23.04
C CYS A 429 -5.73 -5.46 -21.52
N ILE A 430 -6.69 -5.96 -20.73
CA ILE A 430 -6.58 -5.94 -19.26
C ILE A 430 -5.44 -6.85 -18.81
N ILE A 431 -5.35 -8.08 -19.34
CA ILE A 431 -4.31 -9.04 -18.96
C ILE A 431 -2.91 -8.46 -19.21
N GLU A 432 -2.69 -7.78 -20.32
CA GLU A 432 -1.42 -7.13 -20.64
C GLU A 432 -0.99 -6.08 -19.60
N GLN A 433 -1.96 -5.37 -19.02
CA GLN A 433 -1.72 -4.35 -18.00
C GLN A 433 -1.57 -4.90 -16.56
N LEU A 434 -1.55 -6.22 -16.38
CA LEU A 434 -1.42 -6.86 -15.06
C LEU A 434 -0.04 -7.47 -14.83
N CYS A 435 0.42 -7.45 -13.58
CA CYS A 435 1.60 -8.21 -13.17
C CYS A 435 1.28 -9.71 -13.12
N TYR A 436 2.31 -10.55 -13.13
CA TYR A 436 2.19 -12.01 -13.11
C TYR A 436 1.16 -12.54 -12.11
N SER A 437 1.29 -12.17 -10.83
CA SER A 437 0.40 -12.64 -9.78
C SER A 437 -1.05 -12.19 -9.98
N CYS A 438 -1.27 -10.93 -10.37
CA CYS A 438 -2.61 -10.45 -10.69
C CYS A 438 -3.20 -11.19 -11.91
N ARG A 439 -2.40 -11.52 -12.93
CA ARG A 439 -2.86 -12.33 -14.08
C ARG A 439 -3.29 -13.73 -13.62
N VAL A 440 -2.52 -14.38 -12.74
CA VAL A 440 -2.86 -15.71 -12.21
C VAL A 440 -4.19 -15.69 -11.48
N ASN A 441 -4.39 -14.72 -10.56
CA ASN A 441 -5.65 -14.59 -9.83
C ASN A 441 -6.82 -14.21 -10.75
N MET A 442 -6.57 -13.42 -11.80
CA MET A 442 -7.61 -13.04 -12.76
C MET A 442 -8.10 -14.19 -13.64
N LYS A 443 -7.29 -15.24 -13.87
CA LYS A 443 -7.74 -16.45 -14.57
C LYS A 443 -8.87 -17.19 -13.84
N ASP A 444 -9.00 -16.97 -12.54
CA ASP A 444 -10.09 -17.54 -11.73
C ASP A 444 -11.42 -16.78 -11.85
N LEU A 445 -11.42 -15.64 -12.55
CA LEU A 445 -12.61 -14.87 -12.86
C LEU A 445 -13.11 -15.21 -14.27
N PRO A 446 -14.33 -15.75 -14.43
CA PRO A 446 -14.82 -16.23 -15.73
C PRO A 446 -15.27 -15.11 -16.68
N SER A 447 -15.51 -13.89 -16.19
CA SER A 447 -15.99 -12.76 -16.98
C SER A 447 -15.60 -11.42 -16.34
N LEU A 448 -15.50 -10.34 -17.15
CA LEU A 448 -15.19 -8.99 -16.67
C LEU A 448 -16.40 -8.22 -16.15
N ASP A 449 -17.61 -8.64 -16.54
CA ASP A 449 -18.86 -7.93 -16.19
C ASP A 449 -19.04 -7.68 -14.68
N PRO A 450 -18.59 -8.57 -13.77
CA PRO A 450 -18.72 -8.34 -12.34
C PRO A 450 -17.67 -7.37 -11.76
N LEU A 451 -16.63 -6.99 -12.51
CA LEU A 451 -15.59 -6.10 -11.99
C LEU A 451 -16.12 -4.68 -11.79
N PRO A 452 -15.59 -3.95 -10.80
CA PRO A 452 -15.95 -2.54 -10.62
C PRO A 452 -15.64 -1.70 -11.88
N PRO A 453 -16.56 -0.80 -12.30
CA PRO A 453 -16.42 -0.03 -13.54
C PRO A 453 -15.13 0.77 -13.65
N TYR A 454 -14.63 1.32 -12.54
CA TYR A 454 -13.41 2.14 -12.54
C TYR A 454 -12.16 1.38 -13.02
N VAL A 455 -12.11 0.06 -12.80
CA VAL A 455 -11.00 -0.79 -13.26
C VAL A 455 -11.04 -0.91 -14.78
N LEU A 456 -12.22 -1.16 -15.34
CA LEU A 456 -12.44 -1.30 -16.78
C LEU A 456 -12.19 0.03 -17.50
N THR A 457 -12.70 1.13 -16.95
CA THR A 457 -12.51 2.47 -17.52
C THR A 457 -11.04 2.89 -17.47
N GLU A 458 -10.32 2.66 -16.37
CA GLU A 458 -8.89 2.99 -16.34
C GLU A 458 -8.08 2.11 -17.30
N ALA A 459 -8.42 0.82 -17.45
CA ALA A 459 -7.76 -0.05 -18.42
C ALA A 459 -7.89 0.50 -19.85
N GLN A 460 -9.10 0.90 -20.25
CA GLN A 460 -9.37 1.53 -21.54
C GLN A 460 -8.59 2.84 -21.71
N LEU A 461 -8.58 3.70 -20.68
CA LEU A 461 -7.82 4.96 -20.70
C LEU A 461 -6.31 4.75 -20.81
N ARG A 462 -5.77 3.66 -20.26
CA ARG A 462 -4.34 3.33 -20.40
C ARG A 462 -4.00 2.83 -21.80
N SER A 463 -4.84 1.98 -22.40
CA SER A 463 -4.65 1.56 -23.79
C SER A 463 -4.78 2.71 -24.78
N GLN A 464 -5.75 3.61 -24.58
CA GLN A 464 -5.89 4.81 -25.42
C GLN A 464 -4.66 5.72 -25.30
N ARG A 465 -4.14 5.93 -24.08
CA ARG A 465 -2.89 6.68 -23.87
C ARG A 465 -1.67 6.02 -24.52
N GLY A 466 -1.62 4.68 -24.52
CA GLY A 466 -0.61 3.91 -25.23
C GLY A 466 -0.67 4.16 -26.74
N SER A 467 -1.84 3.92 -27.36
CA SER A 467 -2.08 4.15 -28.79
C SER A 467 -1.74 5.57 -29.22
N VAL A 468 -2.19 6.58 -28.46
CA VAL A 468 -1.88 7.99 -28.76
C VAL A 468 -0.40 8.29 -28.60
N SER A 469 0.28 7.70 -27.62
CA SER A 469 1.73 7.87 -27.45
C SER A 469 2.52 7.22 -28.57
N GLU A 470 2.08 6.06 -29.05
CA GLU A 470 2.69 5.34 -30.19
C GLU A 470 2.48 6.14 -31.48
N GLU A 471 1.27 6.64 -31.75
CA GLU A 471 0.98 7.52 -32.88
C GLU A 471 1.84 8.79 -32.84
N ILE A 472 1.93 9.48 -31.68
CA ILE A 472 2.78 10.67 -31.54
C ILE A 472 4.25 10.34 -31.77
N GLN A 473 4.71 9.17 -31.31
CA GLN A 473 6.09 8.73 -31.51
C GLN A 473 6.36 8.41 -32.98
N GLU A 474 5.39 7.84 -33.70
CA GLU A 474 5.46 7.61 -35.15
C GLU A 474 5.61 8.95 -35.91
N TYR A 475 4.79 9.97 -35.58
CA TYR A 475 4.91 11.30 -36.19
C TYR A 475 6.19 12.08 -35.81
N LEU A 476 6.80 11.80 -34.65
CA LEU A 476 8.05 12.43 -34.22
C LEU A 476 9.30 11.78 -34.83
N ILE A 477 9.16 10.62 -35.49
CA ILE A 477 10.27 9.89 -36.15
C ILE A 477 10.32 10.19 -37.65
N GLU A 478 9.31 10.84 -38.24
CA GLU A 478 9.25 11.13 -39.69
C GLU A 478 10.06 12.35 -40.18
N GLU A 479 10.87 13.02 -39.33
CA GLU A 479 11.66 14.21 -39.75
C GLU A 479 13.20 14.04 -39.77
N GLU A 480 13.74 12.83 -39.61
CA GLU A 480 15.20 12.58 -39.70
C GLU A 480 15.61 11.49 -40.70
N GLU A 481 15.04 11.48 -41.91
CA GLU A 481 15.65 10.74 -43.04
C GLU A 481 15.48 11.50 -44.37
N GLU A 482 16.17 12.63 -44.54
CA GLU A 482 16.67 13.04 -45.87
C GLU A 482 17.80 14.09 -45.73
N GLU A 483 18.87 13.91 -46.53
CA GLU A 483 20.15 14.65 -46.56
C GLU A 483 21.16 14.23 -45.47
N ASP A 484 22.07 13.29 -45.73
CA ASP A 484 23.26 13.56 -46.54
C ASP A 484 23.74 12.33 -47.32
N ARG A 485 23.67 12.42 -48.66
CA ARG A 485 24.56 11.68 -49.56
C ARG A 485 25.79 12.54 -49.83
N ALA A 486 26.95 12.13 -49.33
CA ALA A 486 28.24 12.50 -49.93
C ALA A 486 29.25 11.34 -49.80
N GLU A 487 29.81 10.97 -50.95
CA GLU A 487 30.72 9.84 -51.20
C GLU A 487 32.12 9.96 -50.53
N PRO A 488 32.89 8.86 -50.47
CA PRO A 488 34.18 8.80 -49.78
C PRO A 488 35.36 9.20 -50.67
N CYS A 489 36.31 9.97 -50.12
CA CYS A 489 37.63 10.18 -50.74
C CYS A 489 38.77 9.75 -49.80
N GLU A 490 39.49 8.71 -50.23
CA GLU A 490 40.85 8.38 -49.79
C GLU A 490 41.83 9.53 -50.14
N ALA A 491 42.73 9.86 -49.20
CA ALA A 491 44.06 10.35 -49.55
C ALA A 491 45.07 10.14 -48.39
N MET A 492 46.20 9.56 -48.76
CA MET A 492 47.37 9.16 -47.98
C MET A 492 48.22 10.30 -47.40
N LYS A 493 48.94 9.96 -46.31
CA LYS A 493 50.29 10.40 -45.89
C LYS A 493 50.51 11.89 -45.54
N GLN A 494 50.94 12.16 -44.30
CA GLN A 494 52.38 12.40 -44.02
C GLN A 494 52.73 12.39 -42.53
N GLU A 495 53.96 11.98 -42.27
CA GLU A 495 54.66 11.83 -40.99
C GLU A 495 54.88 13.16 -40.25
N ALA A 496 54.89 13.10 -38.92
CA ALA A 496 55.77 13.92 -38.09
C ALA A 496 56.04 13.20 -36.76
N GLU A 497 57.31 12.80 -36.60
CA GLU A 497 57.88 12.22 -35.38
C GLU A 497 57.99 13.24 -34.23
N ASP A 498 57.98 12.66 -33.02
CA ASP A 498 58.91 12.90 -31.91
C ASP A 498 58.43 13.67 -30.65
N LYS A 499 58.85 13.08 -29.52
CA LYS A 499 58.92 13.54 -28.11
C LYS A 499 57.60 13.54 -27.32
N GLY A 500 57.47 12.88 -26.18
CA GLY A 500 58.41 12.09 -25.39
C GLY A 500 57.89 11.94 -23.95
N ILE A 501 58.35 10.87 -23.31
CA ILE A 501 58.53 10.68 -21.86
C ILE A 501 57.24 10.48 -21.03
N GLY A 502 57.25 9.38 -20.28
CA GLY A 502 56.13 8.89 -19.49
C GLY A 502 56.03 9.45 -18.08
N LEU A 503 54.88 9.15 -17.49
CA LEU A 503 54.68 8.65 -16.12
C LEU A 503 53.33 7.93 -16.08
#